data_AF-A0A4Y6PNL3-F1
#
_entry.id   AF-A0A4Y6PNL3-F1
#
_cell.length_a   1.000
_cell.length_b   1.000
_cell.length_c   1.000
_cell.angle_alpha   90.00
_cell.angle_beta   90.00
_cell.angle_gamma   90.00
#
_symmetry.space_group_name_H-M   'P 1'
#
loop_
_entity.id
_entity.type
_entity.pdbx_description
1 polymer ?
#
loop_
_entity_poly.entity_id
_entity_poly.type
_entity_poly.pdbx_seq_one_letter_code
_entity_poly.pdbx_strand_id
1 'polypeptide(L)'
;MSQLDAITIPDKTYFKIGEVAKLLDLEPYVLRYWESEFDVLDPDKTDSGQRVYQRADIELIVQIRDLLYNEMFTIAGARRQLELEREGKPCYANADVVADDGRAEELEAENARLRDEVEELSARVDEQVDSQPDMWEDRLASQSQQIEALEVELAESTKTVQTLQVELADSRETIESLEVELAASKETVESLEVELAEANQTIAGLEDKLAEKSRGGLDPRIVRGLREQLQGLARAAQRPV
;
A
#
# COMPACT_ATOMS: atom_id res chain seq x y z
N MET A 1 -16.88 36.32 29.19
CA MET A 1 -18.21 35.81 28.80
C MET A 1 -18.04 35.08 27.48
N SER A 2 -17.54 33.84 27.54
CA SER A 2 -17.25 33.04 26.34
C SER A 2 -18.31 31.96 26.17
N GLN A 3 -19.16 32.19 25.16
CA GLN A 3 -19.81 31.22 24.27
C GLN A 3 -20.03 29.79 24.80
N LEU A 4 -21.02 29.56 25.67
CA LEU A 4 -21.71 28.28 25.75
C LEU A 4 -23.18 28.54 26.08
N ASP A 5 -23.90 29.01 25.05
CA ASP A 5 -25.34 29.17 25.08
C ASP A 5 -25.99 27.81 25.40
N ALA A 6 -26.77 27.79 26.48
CA ALA A 6 -27.72 26.76 26.90
C ALA A 6 -27.73 25.49 26.03
N ILE A 7 -26.97 24.46 26.45
CA ILE A 7 -27.13 23.12 25.89
C ILE A 7 -28.59 22.73 26.06
N THR A 8 -29.31 22.73 24.94
CA THR A 8 -30.73 22.40 24.93
C THR A 8 -30.80 20.89 24.91
N ILE A 9 -30.93 20.29 26.09
CA ILE A 9 -31.12 18.84 26.22
C ILE A 9 -32.48 18.49 25.59
N PRO A 10 -32.52 17.67 24.53
CA PRO A 10 -33.77 17.26 23.91
C PRO A 10 -34.69 16.54 24.89
N ASP A 11 -36.01 16.62 24.72
CA ASP A 11 -36.99 15.90 25.55
C ASP A 11 -37.06 14.41 25.16
N LYS A 12 -35.96 13.71 25.44
CA LYS A 12 -35.76 12.28 25.21
C LYS A 12 -35.31 11.65 26.53
N THR A 13 -35.85 10.47 26.86
CA THR A 13 -35.58 9.82 28.16
C THR A 13 -34.21 9.16 28.22
N TYR A 14 -33.72 8.61 27.11
CA TYR A 14 -32.45 7.86 27.05
C TYR A 14 -31.61 8.28 25.85
N PHE A 15 -30.31 8.42 26.07
CA PHE A 15 -29.32 8.84 25.09
C PHE A 15 -28.22 7.80 24.95
N LYS A 16 -27.76 7.55 23.73
CA LYS A 16 -26.58 6.70 23.50
C LYS A 16 -25.29 7.50 23.69
N ILE A 17 -24.18 6.84 24.02
CA ILE A 17 -22.87 7.51 24.17
C ILE A 17 -22.49 8.40 22.99
N GLY A 18 -22.77 7.95 21.76
CA GLY A 18 -22.48 8.72 20.55
C GLY A 18 -23.41 9.92 20.34
N GLU A 19 -24.61 9.91 20.93
CA GLU A 19 -25.51 11.07 20.94
C GLU A 19 -25.05 12.10 21.98
N VAL A 20 -24.65 11.65 23.18
CA VAL A 20 -24.13 12.50 24.26
C VAL A 20 -22.81 13.16 23.85
N ALA A 21 -21.90 12.40 23.26
CA ALA A 21 -20.64 12.88 22.70
C ALA A 21 -20.85 14.06 21.73
N LYS A 22 -21.81 13.92 20.81
CA LYS A 22 -22.16 14.97 19.85
C LYS A 22 -22.86 16.17 20.49
N LEU A 23 -23.67 15.94 21.52
CA LEU A 23 -24.40 17.00 22.22
C LEU A 23 -23.45 17.94 22.97
N LEU A 24 -22.38 17.38 23.55
CA LEU A 24 -21.46 18.09 24.43
C LEU A 24 -20.12 18.45 23.79
N ASP A 25 -19.95 18.09 22.51
CA ASP A 25 -18.71 18.22 21.75
C ASP A 25 -17.51 17.55 22.44
N LEU A 26 -17.72 16.30 22.87
CA LEU A 26 -16.73 15.48 23.57
C LEU A 26 -16.54 14.15 22.85
N GLU A 27 -15.34 13.58 22.88
CA GLU A 27 -15.10 12.27 22.32
C GLU A 27 -15.68 11.15 23.20
N PRO A 28 -16.21 10.06 22.61
CA PRO A 28 -16.77 8.95 23.37
C PRO A 28 -15.81 8.30 24.39
N TYR A 29 -14.49 8.39 24.17
CA TYR A 29 -13.52 7.85 25.13
C TYR A 29 -13.38 8.75 26.37
N VAL A 30 -13.57 10.07 26.25
CA VAL A 30 -13.53 11.00 27.37
C VAL A 30 -14.70 10.71 28.30
N LEU A 31 -15.89 10.49 27.75
CA LEU A 31 -17.07 10.09 28.54
C LEU A 31 -16.84 8.77 29.29
N ARG A 32 -16.26 7.76 28.63
CA ARG A 32 -15.91 6.49 29.29
C ARG A 32 -14.88 6.66 30.40
N TYR A 33 -13.93 7.56 30.20
CA TYR A 33 -12.92 7.87 31.21
C TYR A 33 -13.56 8.59 32.42
N TRP A 34 -14.47 9.52 32.17
CA TRP A 34 -15.20 10.20 33.25
C TRP A 34 -16.09 9.26 34.03
N GLU A 35 -16.74 8.28 33.39
CA GLU A 35 -17.46 7.21 34.11
C GLU A 35 -16.57 6.44 35.09
N SER A 36 -15.28 6.25 34.77
CA SER A 36 -14.35 5.58 35.70
C SER A 36 -13.81 6.49 36.80
N GLU A 37 -13.80 7.80 36.57
CA GLU A 37 -13.25 8.77 37.51
C GLU A 37 -14.30 9.39 38.45
N PHE A 38 -15.57 9.39 38.04
CA PHE A 38 -16.67 9.98 38.80
C PHE A 38 -17.71 8.91 39.12
N ASP A 39 -17.66 8.34 40.33
CA ASP A 39 -18.59 7.30 40.78
C ASP A 39 -20.08 7.73 40.74
N VAL A 40 -20.34 9.04 40.69
CA VAL A 40 -21.68 9.62 40.59
C VAL A 40 -22.24 9.50 39.16
N LEU A 41 -21.37 9.35 38.15
CA LEU A 41 -21.74 9.20 36.75
C LEU A 41 -21.74 7.71 36.37
N ASP A 42 -22.82 7.01 36.71
CA ASP A 42 -22.98 5.57 36.46
C ASP A 42 -24.13 5.30 35.45
N PRO A 43 -23.88 5.43 34.13
CA PRO A 43 -24.91 5.18 33.13
C PRO A 43 -25.29 3.70 33.05
N ASP A 44 -26.59 3.43 33.02
CA ASP A 44 -27.14 2.08 32.90
C ASP A 44 -26.63 1.37 31.63
N LYS A 45 -26.51 0.04 31.72
CA LYS A 45 -26.18 -0.81 30.57
C LYS A 45 -27.41 -1.59 30.16
N THR A 46 -27.73 -1.50 28.87
CA THR A 46 -28.73 -2.39 28.23
C THR A 46 -28.28 -3.84 28.28
N ASP A 47 -29.21 -4.79 28.09
CA ASP A 47 -28.92 -6.24 28.03
C ASP A 47 -27.83 -6.60 26.98
N SER A 48 -27.71 -5.78 25.93
CA SER A 48 -26.69 -5.90 24.89
C SER A 48 -25.34 -5.28 25.25
N GLY A 49 -25.19 -4.70 26.45
CA GLY A 49 -23.99 -4.03 26.94
C GLY A 49 -23.77 -2.60 26.45
N GLN A 50 -24.76 -1.96 25.79
CA GLN A 50 -24.68 -0.56 25.39
C GLN A 50 -25.06 0.36 26.55
N ARG A 51 -24.25 1.41 26.78
CA ARG A 51 -24.51 2.45 27.78
C ARG A 51 -25.64 3.36 27.33
N VAL A 52 -26.57 3.62 28.24
CA VAL A 52 -27.66 4.57 28.07
C VAL A 52 -27.56 5.63 29.15
N TYR A 53 -27.50 6.89 28.73
CA TYR A 53 -27.47 8.04 29.63
C TYR A 53 -28.87 8.59 29.75
N GLN A 54 -29.26 8.93 30.96
CA GLN A 54 -30.46 9.68 31.25
C GLN A 54 -30.16 11.17 31.19
N ARG A 55 -31.22 11.98 31.26
CA ARG A 55 -31.09 13.44 31.31
C ARG A 55 -30.23 13.91 32.49
N ALA A 56 -30.38 13.29 33.66
CA ALA A 56 -29.59 13.61 34.85
C ALA A 56 -28.08 13.36 34.64
N ASP A 57 -27.71 12.29 33.95
CA ASP A 57 -26.31 12.00 33.63
C ASP A 57 -25.71 13.07 32.72
N ILE A 58 -26.49 13.56 31.76
CA ILE A 58 -26.06 14.63 30.86
C ILE A 58 -25.85 15.92 31.64
N GLU A 59 -26.76 16.28 32.55
CA GLU A 59 -26.64 17.45 33.42
C GLU A 59 -25.37 17.35 34.29
N LEU A 60 -25.05 16.16 34.82
CA LEU A 60 -23.82 15.92 35.58
C LEU A 60 -22.56 16.02 34.70
N ILE A 61 -22.59 15.50 33.47
CA ILE A 61 -21.46 15.62 32.54
C ILE A 61 -21.21 17.08 32.16
N VAL A 62 -22.27 17.88 31.97
CA VAL A 62 -22.15 19.32 31.74
C VAL A 62 -21.43 19.98 32.92
N GLN A 63 -21.84 19.63 34.14
CA GLN A 63 -21.23 20.16 35.35
C GLN A 63 -19.76 19.75 35.49
N ILE A 64 -19.42 18.48 35.27
CA ILE A 64 -18.03 17.99 35.28
C ILE A 64 -17.19 18.78 34.26
N ARG A 65 -17.72 18.97 33.05
CA ARG A 65 -17.02 19.71 32.01
C ARG A 65 -16.77 21.16 32.42
N ASP A 66 -17.77 21.81 33.02
CA ASP A 66 -17.62 23.20 33.46
C ASP A 66 -16.56 23.32 34.57
N LEU A 67 -16.53 22.38 35.52
CA LEU A 67 -15.50 22.32 36.56
C LEU A 67 -14.09 22.17 35.97
N LEU A 68 -13.92 21.29 34.98
CA LEU A 68 -12.60 21.01 34.39
C LEU A 68 -12.11 22.09 33.44
N TYR A 69 -12.98 22.62 32.58
CA TYR A 69 -12.57 23.52 31.49
C TYR A 69 -12.81 25.00 31.79
N ASN A 70 -13.86 25.36 32.54
CA ASN A 70 -14.13 26.75 32.88
C ASN A 70 -13.50 27.13 34.21
N GLU A 71 -13.62 26.25 35.20
CA GLU A 71 -13.07 26.49 36.54
C GLU A 71 -11.65 25.90 36.73
N MET A 72 -11.13 25.20 35.72
CA MET A 72 -9.77 24.66 35.68
C MET A 72 -9.43 23.72 36.84
N PHE A 73 -10.42 23.00 37.37
CA PHE A 73 -10.18 21.95 38.36
C PHE A 73 -9.45 20.77 37.74
N THR A 74 -8.64 20.09 38.55
CA THR A 74 -8.16 18.74 38.21
C THR A 74 -9.29 17.72 38.37
N ILE A 75 -9.16 16.53 37.78
CA ILE A 75 -10.15 15.45 37.94
C ILE A 75 -10.44 15.16 39.43
N ALA A 76 -9.40 15.13 40.26
CA ALA A 76 -9.54 14.93 41.70
C ALA A 76 -10.27 16.11 42.39
N GLY A 77 -9.96 17.34 41.99
CA GLY A 77 -10.62 18.54 42.50
C GLY A 77 -12.10 18.60 42.13
N ALA A 78 -12.43 18.29 40.88
CA ALA A 78 -13.81 18.23 40.39
C ALA A 78 -14.61 17.14 41.11
N ARG A 79 -14.02 15.97 41.38
CA ARG A 79 -14.66 14.88 42.15
C ARG A 79 -15.07 15.37 43.54
N ARG A 80 -14.12 15.98 44.26
CA ARG A 80 -14.36 16.53 45.59
C ARG A 80 -15.42 17.63 45.58
N GLN A 81 -15.41 18.50 44.57
CA GLN A 81 -16.40 19.56 44.43
C GLN A 81 -17.82 18.99 44.28
N LEU A 82 -18.00 17.97 43.43
CA LEU A 82 -19.29 17.31 43.24
C LEU A 82 -19.77 16.59 44.51
N GLU A 83 -18.87 16.00 45.30
CA GLU A 83 -19.21 15.40 46.60
C GLU A 83 -19.68 16.45 47.60
N LEU A 84 -18.97 17.57 47.72
CA LEU A 84 -19.32 18.67 48.64
C LEU A 84 -20.68 19.29 48.32
N GLU A 85 -20.99 19.47 47.04
CA GLU A 85 -22.29 19.97 46.60
C GLU A 85 -23.44 19.01 46.96
N ARG A 86 -23.22 17.70 46.82
CA ARG A 86 -24.20 16.68 47.26
C ARG A 86 -24.43 16.69 48.77
N GLU A 87 -23.40 17.02 49.55
CA GLU A 87 -23.49 17.17 51.00
C GLU A 87 -24.11 18.51 51.45
N GLY A 88 -24.46 19.40 50.51
CA GLY A 88 -25.04 20.71 50.81
C GLY A 88 -24.08 21.67 51.49
N LYS A 89 -22.77 21.41 51.40
CA LYS A 89 -21.73 22.25 51.98
C LYS A 89 -21.27 23.27 50.93
N PRO A 90 -21.33 24.59 51.21
CA PRO A 90 -20.79 25.57 50.28
C PRO A 90 -19.27 25.39 50.19
N CYS A 91 -18.77 25.25 48.97
CA CYS A 91 -17.35 25.30 48.70
C CYS A 91 -16.81 26.72 48.99
N TYR A 92 -15.76 26.84 49.80
CA TYR A 92 -14.98 28.07 49.87
C TYR A 92 -13.97 28.04 48.72
N ALA A 93 -13.97 29.11 47.92
CA ALA A 93 -13.14 29.31 46.74
C ALA A 93 -11.65 28.93 46.97
N ASN A 94 -11.09 28.18 46.00
CA ASN A 94 -9.67 28.09 45.63
C ASN A 94 -8.59 27.80 46.71
N ALA A 95 -8.93 27.41 47.94
CA ALA A 95 -7.92 27.17 48.99
C ALA A 95 -7.64 25.70 49.33
N ASP A 96 -8.54 24.77 48.98
CA ASP A 96 -8.37 23.34 49.28
C ASP A 96 -8.16 22.53 48.00
N VAL A 97 -7.16 22.93 47.20
CA VAL A 97 -6.37 21.89 46.53
C VAL A 97 -5.81 21.09 47.69
N VAL A 98 -6.18 19.81 47.82
CA VAL A 98 -5.43 18.92 48.71
C VAL A 98 -4.07 18.74 48.06
N ALA A 99 -3.22 19.74 48.25
CA ALA A 99 -1.83 19.51 48.47
C ALA A 99 -1.79 18.54 49.65
N ASP A 100 -1.48 17.29 49.36
CA ASP A 100 -0.56 16.59 50.23
C ASP A 100 0.70 17.47 50.21
N ASP A 101 0.75 18.50 51.08
CA ASP A 101 1.71 19.62 51.04
C ASP A 101 3.14 19.09 50.91
N GLY A 102 3.42 17.94 51.55
CA GLY A 102 4.71 17.27 51.44
C GLY A 102 4.99 16.67 50.07
N ARG A 103 4.01 16.09 49.38
CA ARG A 103 4.23 15.39 48.09
C ARG A 103 4.19 16.34 46.90
N ALA A 104 3.42 17.42 46.97
CA ALA A 104 3.47 18.48 45.97
C ALA A 104 4.82 19.21 46.03
N GLU A 105 5.29 19.58 47.23
CA GLU A 105 6.60 20.19 47.42
C GLU A 105 7.74 19.23 47.06
N GLU A 106 7.62 17.93 47.36
CA GLU A 106 8.57 16.90 46.94
C GLU A 106 8.63 16.75 45.42
N LEU A 107 7.48 16.69 44.73
CA LEU A 107 7.42 16.60 43.28
C LEU A 107 7.92 17.89 42.60
N GLU A 108 7.66 19.05 43.18
CA GLU A 108 8.21 20.33 42.67
C GLU A 108 9.72 20.40 42.85
N ALA A 109 10.24 19.94 44.00
CA ALA A 109 11.66 19.83 44.24
C ALA A 109 12.34 18.80 43.32
N GLU A 110 11.69 17.66 43.06
CA GLU A 110 12.15 16.65 42.10
C GLU A 110 12.15 17.20 40.67
N ASN A 111 11.08 17.88 40.25
CA ASN A 111 11.01 18.51 38.94
C ASN A 111 12.06 19.61 38.76
N ALA A 112 12.36 20.39 39.80
CA ALA A 112 13.44 21.37 39.78
C ALA A 112 14.80 20.69 39.57
N ARG A 113 15.09 19.62 40.32
CA ARG A 113 16.33 18.84 40.16
C ARG A 113 16.47 18.22 38.77
N LEU A 114 15.39 17.64 38.25
CA LEU A 114 15.39 17.04 36.91
C LEU A 114 15.58 18.10 35.82
N ARG A 115 15.07 19.32 36.00
CA ARG A 115 15.31 20.43 35.07
C ARG A 115 16.77 20.85 35.07
N ASP A 116 17.37 20.99 36.26
CA ASP A 116 18.79 21.32 36.39
C ASP A 116 19.68 20.22 35.78
N GLU A 117 19.34 18.95 35.98
CA GLU A 117 20.04 17.81 35.36
C GLU A 117 19.90 17.82 33.83
N VAL A 118 18.71 18.12 33.30
CA VAL A 118 18.51 18.26 31.85
C VAL A 118 19.33 19.42 31.29
N GLU A 119 19.41 20.55 31.99
CA GLU A 119 20.23 21.69 31.59
C GLU A 119 21.73 21.34 31.58
N GLU A 120 22.21 20.64 32.62
CA GLU A 120 23.58 20.13 32.69
C GLU A 120 23.89 19.13 31.56
N LEU A 121 22.98 18.19 31.31
CA LEU A 121 23.12 17.20 30.25
C LEU A 121 23.11 17.84 28.86
N SER A 122 22.25 18.84 28.63
CA SER A 122 22.20 19.61 27.38
C SER A 122 23.51 20.35 27.18
N ALA A 123 24.00 21.08 28.19
CA ALA A 123 25.26 21.80 28.12
C ALA A 123 26.45 20.88 27.82
N ARG A 124 26.45 19.66 28.39
CA ARG A 124 27.48 18.64 28.11
C ARG A 124 27.40 18.11 26.68
N VAL A 125 26.19 17.92 26.14
CA VAL A 125 26.01 17.53 24.74
C VAL A 125 26.48 18.64 23.81
N ASP A 126 26.12 19.89 24.11
CA ASP A 126 26.54 21.06 23.32
C ASP A 126 28.07 21.20 23.33
N GLU A 127 28.72 21.06 24.49
CA GLU A 127 30.19 21.06 24.59
C GLU A 127 30.82 19.92 23.79
N GLN A 128 30.20 18.73 23.79
CA GLN A 128 30.71 17.59 23.04
C GLN A 128 30.53 17.74 21.52
N VAL A 129 29.46 18.39 21.09
CA VAL A 129 29.20 18.72 19.68
C VAL A 129 30.15 19.81 19.19
N ASP A 130 30.37 20.85 20.01
CA ASP A 130 31.30 21.96 19.73
C ASP A 130 32.78 21.53 19.80
N SER A 131 33.09 20.43 20.50
CA SER A 131 34.45 19.89 20.60
C SER A 131 34.92 19.12 19.38
N GLN A 132 34.02 18.68 18.47
CA GLN A 132 34.40 18.00 17.22
C GLN A 132 33.55 18.42 15.99
N PRO A 133 33.46 19.71 15.62
CA PRO A 133 32.68 20.17 14.46
C PRO A 133 33.17 19.53 13.16
N ASP A 134 34.48 19.61 12.94
CA ASP A 134 35.14 19.21 11.69
C ASP A 134 34.92 17.72 11.36
N MET A 135 34.83 16.85 12.36
CA MET A 135 34.74 15.40 12.15
C MET A 135 33.39 14.94 11.59
N TRP A 136 32.28 15.55 12.04
CA TRP A 136 30.96 15.20 11.52
C TRP A 136 30.64 15.98 10.25
N GLU A 137 31.15 17.19 10.09
CA GLU A 137 31.09 17.93 8.82
C GLU A 137 31.80 17.17 7.70
N ASP A 138 33.02 16.68 7.96
CA ASP A 138 33.79 15.87 7.01
C ASP A 138 33.07 14.56 6.67
N ARG A 139 32.47 13.89 7.66
CA ARG A 139 31.70 12.66 7.42
C ARG A 139 30.43 12.94 6.61
N LEU A 140 29.71 14.02 6.91
CA LEU A 140 28.50 14.42 6.20
C LEU A 140 28.84 14.83 4.76
N ALA A 141 29.93 15.55 4.55
CA ALA A 141 30.44 15.90 3.22
C ALA A 141 30.84 14.65 2.43
N SER A 142 31.56 13.72 3.04
CA SER A 142 31.93 12.45 2.41
C SER A 142 30.71 11.61 2.06
N GLN A 143 29.72 11.50 2.94
CA GLN A 143 28.46 10.80 2.66
C GLN A 143 27.66 11.49 1.57
N SER A 144 27.60 12.81 1.56
CA SER A 144 26.90 13.58 0.53
C SER A 144 27.54 13.37 -0.84
N GLN A 145 28.88 13.38 -0.91
CA GLN A 145 29.61 13.08 -2.14
C GLN A 145 29.42 11.63 -2.60
N GLN A 146 29.31 10.67 -1.68
CA GLN A 146 28.97 9.28 -2.01
C GLN A 146 27.56 9.16 -2.58
N ILE A 147 26.58 9.87 -1.99
CA ILE A 147 25.20 9.89 -2.50
C ILE A 147 25.17 10.47 -3.92
N GLU A 148 25.82 11.61 -4.14
CA GLU A 148 25.88 12.25 -5.46
C GLU A 148 26.53 11.33 -6.51
N ALA A 149 27.62 10.63 -6.14
CA ALA A 149 28.26 9.66 -7.03
C ALA A 149 27.33 8.48 -7.39
N LEU A 150 26.60 7.95 -6.40
CA LEU A 150 25.63 6.87 -6.62
C LEU A 150 24.44 7.33 -7.47
N GLU A 151 24.00 8.59 -7.33
CA GLU A 151 22.94 9.17 -8.16
C GLU A 151 23.36 9.26 -9.63
N VAL A 152 24.61 9.65 -9.90
CA VAL A 152 25.17 9.67 -11.26
C VAL A 152 25.23 8.26 -11.85
N GLU A 153 25.74 7.28 -11.11
CA GLU A 153 25.82 5.89 -11.57
C GLU A 153 24.42 5.29 -11.82
N LEU A 154 23.44 5.62 -10.98
CA LEU A 154 22.04 5.21 -11.17
C LEU A 154 21.44 5.85 -12.43
N ALA A 155 21.74 7.11 -12.71
CA ALA A 155 21.29 7.78 -13.93
C ALA A 155 21.89 7.15 -15.19
N GLU A 156 23.18 6.83 -15.17
CA GLU A 156 23.84 6.11 -16.26
C GLU A 156 23.23 4.72 -16.48
N SER A 157 23.04 3.96 -15.39
CA SER A 157 22.40 2.65 -15.44
C SER A 157 20.95 2.72 -15.93
N THR A 158 20.22 3.78 -15.58
CA THR A 158 18.86 3.98 -16.09
C THR A 158 18.86 4.23 -17.59
N LYS A 159 19.83 5.01 -18.09
CA LYS A 159 20.00 5.26 -19.52
C LYS A 159 20.34 3.97 -20.27
N THR A 160 21.24 3.13 -19.74
CA THR A 160 21.57 1.84 -20.38
C THR A 160 20.40 0.87 -20.40
N VAL A 161 19.61 0.83 -19.31
CA VAL A 161 18.38 0.04 -19.29
C VAL A 161 17.38 0.54 -20.33
N GLN A 162 17.21 1.85 -20.48
CA GLN A 162 16.33 2.43 -21.50
C GLN A 162 16.78 2.09 -22.92
N THR A 163 18.09 2.17 -23.22
CA THR A 163 18.60 1.78 -24.54
C THR A 163 18.36 0.30 -24.82
N LEU A 164 18.61 -0.57 -23.85
CA LEU A 164 18.37 -2.02 -23.98
C LEU A 164 16.87 -2.34 -24.14
N GLN A 165 15.99 -1.58 -23.49
CA GLN A 165 14.54 -1.73 -23.66
C GLN A 165 14.08 -1.40 -25.09
N VAL A 166 14.68 -0.38 -25.72
CA VAL A 166 14.42 -0.04 -27.12
C VAL A 166 14.94 -1.14 -28.04
N GLU A 167 16.19 -1.58 -27.87
CA GLU A 167 16.76 -2.67 -28.69
C GLU A 167 15.98 -3.99 -28.55
N LEU A 168 15.47 -4.29 -27.35
CA LEU A 168 14.62 -5.46 -27.12
C LEU A 168 13.26 -5.33 -27.82
N ALA A 169 12.69 -4.13 -27.89
CA ALA A 169 11.44 -3.88 -28.61
C ALA A 169 11.63 -4.06 -30.12
N ASP A 170 12.69 -3.48 -30.70
CA ASP A 170 13.03 -3.63 -32.12
C ASP A 170 13.28 -5.10 -32.46
N SER A 171 14.03 -5.81 -31.61
CA SER A 171 14.30 -7.24 -31.80
C SER A 171 13.00 -8.06 -31.77
N ARG A 172 12.03 -7.73 -30.90
CA ARG A 172 10.72 -8.40 -30.87
C ARG A 172 9.92 -8.17 -32.14
N GLU A 173 9.91 -6.94 -32.68
CA GLU A 173 9.24 -6.64 -33.94
C GLU A 173 9.87 -7.43 -35.10
N THR A 174 11.20 -7.54 -35.14
CA THR A 174 11.86 -8.34 -36.18
C THR A 174 11.52 -9.82 -36.07
N ILE A 175 11.41 -10.36 -34.85
CA ILE A 175 10.99 -11.76 -34.63
C ILE A 175 9.55 -11.96 -35.13
N GLU A 176 8.63 -11.05 -34.80
CA GLU A 176 7.24 -11.11 -35.25
C GLU A 176 7.14 -11.09 -36.79
N SER A 177 7.92 -10.22 -37.44
CA SER A 177 8.01 -10.17 -38.91
C SER A 177 8.50 -11.51 -39.49
N LEU A 178 9.56 -12.09 -38.92
CA LEU A 178 10.10 -13.38 -39.36
C LEU A 178 9.13 -14.54 -39.10
N GLU A 179 8.36 -14.49 -38.00
CA GLU A 179 7.34 -15.50 -37.72
C GLU A 179 6.21 -15.48 -38.75
N VAL A 180 5.81 -14.28 -39.22
CA VAL A 180 4.83 -14.13 -40.31
C VAL A 180 5.38 -14.67 -41.63
N GLU A 181 6.63 -14.36 -41.99
CA GLU A 181 7.28 -14.90 -43.19
C GLU A 181 7.44 -16.42 -43.12
N LEU A 182 7.76 -16.96 -41.95
CA LEU A 182 7.85 -18.40 -41.71
C LEU A 182 6.47 -19.06 -41.87
N ALA A 183 5.40 -18.43 -41.39
CA ALA A 183 4.04 -18.95 -41.58
C ALA A 183 3.64 -18.96 -43.07
N ALA A 184 3.91 -17.87 -43.80
CA ALA A 184 3.62 -17.79 -45.23
C ALA A 184 4.42 -18.82 -46.04
N SER A 185 5.72 -19.00 -45.74
CA SER A 185 6.54 -20.01 -46.41
C SER A 185 6.12 -21.45 -46.07
N LYS A 186 5.61 -21.72 -44.86
CA LYS A 186 5.03 -23.02 -44.53
C LYS A 186 3.77 -23.32 -45.37
N GLU A 187 2.89 -22.34 -45.55
CA GLU A 187 1.69 -22.51 -46.38
C GLU A 187 2.03 -22.78 -47.86
N THR A 188 3.06 -22.09 -48.40
CA THR A 188 3.50 -22.37 -49.78
C THR A 188 4.12 -23.75 -49.93
N VAL A 189 4.86 -24.23 -48.93
CA VAL A 189 5.39 -25.60 -48.91
C VAL A 189 4.24 -26.61 -48.86
N GLU A 190 3.26 -26.43 -47.99
CA GLU A 190 2.07 -27.30 -47.93
C GLU A 190 1.32 -27.33 -49.27
N SER A 191 1.17 -26.19 -49.95
CA SER A 191 0.59 -26.12 -51.30
C SER A 191 1.40 -26.92 -52.33
N LEU A 192 2.72 -26.75 -52.34
CA LEU A 192 3.60 -27.47 -53.26
C LEU A 192 3.62 -28.99 -52.99
N GLU A 193 3.52 -29.40 -51.72
CA GLU A 193 3.40 -30.81 -51.35
C GLU A 193 2.11 -31.45 -51.90
N VAL A 194 0.99 -30.72 -51.86
CA VAL A 194 -0.27 -31.16 -52.47
C VAL A 194 -0.15 -31.27 -53.99
N GLU A 195 0.39 -30.24 -54.66
CA GLU A 195 0.60 -30.27 -56.12
C GLU A 195 1.52 -31.42 -56.56
N LEU A 196 2.59 -31.68 -55.79
CA LEU A 196 3.51 -32.79 -56.05
C LEU A 196 2.81 -34.14 -55.85
N ALA A 197 1.93 -34.27 -54.86
CA ALA A 197 1.12 -35.47 -54.67
C ALA A 197 0.15 -35.71 -55.84
N GLU A 198 -0.52 -34.67 -56.33
CA GLU A 198 -1.39 -34.74 -57.51
C GLU A 198 -0.61 -35.12 -58.77
N ALA A 199 0.51 -34.46 -59.03
CA ALA A 199 1.38 -34.77 -60.16
C ALA A 199 1.84 -36.23 -60.13
N ASN A 200 2.26 -36.74 -58.96
CA ASN A 200 2.63 -38.14 -58.80
C ASN A 200 1.46 -39.12 -59.07
N GLN A 201 0.22 -38.79 -58.65
CA GLN A 201 -0.96 -39.58 -59.00
C GLN A 201 -1.21 -39.60 -60.52
N THR A 202 -1.04 -38.46 -61.21
CA THR A 202 -1.20 -38.41 -62.68
C THR A 202 -0.14 -39.25 -63.39
N ILE A 203 1.11 -39.21 -62.94
CA ILE A 203 2.20 -40.05 -63.47
C ILE A 203 1.85 -41.52 -63.29
N ALA A 204 1.45 -41.94 -62.09
CA ALA A 204 1.03 -43.32 -61.84
C ALA A 204 -0.10 -43.76 -62.78
N GLY A 205 -1.13 -42.93 -62.98
CA GLY A 205 -2.22 -43.22 -63.91
C GLY A 205 -1.79 -43.27 -65.38
N LEU A 206 -0.81 -42.45 -65.79
CA LEU A 206 -0.23 -42.52 -67.13
C LEU A 206 0.63 -43.78 -67.31
N GLU A 207 1.38 -44.18 -66.29
CA GLU A 207 2.16 -45.42 -66.28
C GLU A 207 1.25 -46.65 -66.40
N ASP A 208 0.11 -46.68 -65.71
CA ASP A 208 -0.90 -47.74 -65.84
C ASP A 208 -1.47 -47.81 -67.26
N LYS A 209 -1.87 -46.66 -67.84
CA LYS A 209 -2.35 -46.59 -69.24
C LYS A 209 -1.29 -47.04 -70.23
N LEU A 210 -0.02 -46.66 -70.01
CA LEU A 210 1.10 -47.10 -70.83
C LEU A 210 1.31 -48.60 -70.69
N ALA A 211 1.25 -49.16 -69.49
CA ALA A 211 1.37 -50.60 -69.24
C ALA A 211 0.25 -51.39 -69.93
N GLU A 212 -0.98 -50.88 -69.92
CA GLU A 212 -2.13 -51.48 -70.62
C GLU A 212 -1.94 -51.45 -72.14
N LYS A 213 -1.50 -50.32 -72.71
CA LYS A 213 -1.17 -50.23 -74.14
C LYS A 213 0.02 -51.11 -74.53
N SER A 214 0.97 -51.30 -73.62
CA SER A 214 2.13 -52.17 -73.81
C SER A 214 1.75 -53.65 -73.84
N ARG A 215 0.72 -54.08 -73.06
CA ARG A 215 0.11 -55.41 -73.16
C ARG A 215 -0.57 -55.64 -74.52
N GLY A 216 -0.95 -54.57 -75.22
CA GLY A 216 -1.49 -54.59 -76.59
C GLY A 216 -0.44 -54.64 -77.71
N GLY A 217 0.87 -54.57 -77.40
CA GLY A 217 1.96 -54.77 -78.36
C GLY A 217 2.81 -53.52 -78.64
N LEU A 218 3.72 -53.19 -77.73
CA LEU A 218 4.83 -52.25 -77.96
C LEU A 218 6.18 -52.94 -77.71
N ASP A 219 7.15 -52.71 -78.60
CA ASP A 219 8.48 -53.35 -78.58
C ASP A 219 9.25 -53.01 -77.27
N PRO A 220 9.69 -54.02 -76.48
CA PRO A 220 10.39 -53.83 -75.21
C PRO A 220 11.64 -52.95 -75.27
N ARG A 221 12.28 -52.81 -76.44
CA ARG A 221 13.48 -51.95 -76.60
C ARG A 221 13.12 -50.47 -76.57
N ILE A 222 11.97 -50.10 -77.13
CA ILE A 222 11.52 -48.70 -77.20
C ILE A 222 11.09 -48.21 -75.81
N VAL A 223 10.38 -49.06 -75.07
CA VAL A 223 9.95 -48.75 -73.69
C VAL A 223 11.14 -48.53 -72.76
N ARG A 224 12.21 -49.33 -72.92
CA ARG A 224 13.44 -49.20 -72.11
C ARG A 224 14.18 -47.89 -72.41
N GLY A 225 14.31 -47.51 -73.68
CA GLY A 225 14.96 -46.26 -74.07
C GLY A 225 14.23 -45.02 -73.58
N LEU A 226 12.88 -45.01 -73.67
CA LEU A 226 12.08 -43.89 -73.14
C LEU A 226 12.16 -43.78 -71.61
N ARG A 227 12.23 -44.92 -70.89
CA ARG A 227 12.39 -44.93 -69.43
C ARG A 227 13.75 -44.39 -68.98
N GLU A 228 14.82 -44.73 -69.69
CA GLU A 228 16.16 -44.16 -69.45
C GLU A 228 16.18 -42.64 -69.71
N GLN A 229 15.50 -42.17 -70.75
CA GLN A 229 15.41 -40.73 -71.04
C GLN A 229 14.60 -39.97 -69.97
N LEU A 230 13.48 -40.52 -69.51
CA LEU A 230 12.70 -39.93 -68.42
C LEU A 230 13.47 -39.91 -67.10
N GLN A 231 14.21 -40.96 -66.76
CA GLN A 231 15.10 -40.97 -65.58
C GLN A 231 16.26 -39.97 -65.72
N GLY A 232 16.79 -39.77 -66.93
CA GLY A 232 17.80 -38.75 -67.20
C GLY A 232 17.28 -37.33 -66.98
N LEU A 233 16.06 -37.04 -67.43
CA LEU A 233 15.39 -35.75 -67.25
C LEU A 233 14.99 -35.51 -65.78
N ALA A 234 14.48 -36.53 -65.08
CA ALA A 234 14.17 -36.43 -63.65
C ALA A 234 15.41 -36.16 -62.79
N ARG A 235 16.55 -36.77 -63.12
CA ARG A 235 17.85 -36.47 -62.46
C ARG A 235 18.34 -35.05 -62.74
N ALA A 236 18.03 -34.49 -63.91
CA ALA A 236 18.39 -33.11 -64.24
C ALA A 236 17.53 -32.10 -63.45
N ALA A 237 16.27 -32.43 -63.16
CA ALA A 237 15.35 -31.59 -62.40
C ALA A 237 15.60 -31.62 -60.87
N GLN A 238 16.21 -32.67 -60.33
CA GLN A 238 16.55 -32.81 -58.90
C GLN A 238 17.90 -32.18 -58.51
N ARG A 239 18.58 -31.47 -59.42
CA ARG A 239 19.75 -30.68 -59.05
C ARG A 239 19.29 -29.39 -58.36
N PRO A 240 19.68 -29.13 -57.10
CA PRO A 240 19.35 -27.88 -56.45
C PRO A 240 20.09 -26.72 -57.15
N VAL A 241 19.41 -25.59 -57.26
CA VAL A 241 20.01 -24.27 -57.56
C VAL A 241 20.60 -23.71 -56.26
#